data_AF-A0A7F8Q517-F1
#
_entry.id   AF-A0A7F8Q517-F1
#
_cell.length_a   1.000
_cell.length_b   1.000
_cell.length_c   1.000
_cell.angle_alpha   90.00
_cell.angle_beta   90.00
_cell.angle_gamma   90.00
#
_symmetry.space_group_name_H-M   'P 1'
#
loop_
_entity.id
_entity.type
_entity.pdbx_description
1 polymer ?
#
loop_
_entity_poly.entity_id
_entity_poly.type
_entity_poly.pdbx_seq_one_letter_code
_entity_poly.pdbx_strand_id
1 'polypeptide(L)' 'MSSHKTFKIKQFLAKKQKQNRPIPQWIQMKTGNKVRYNSKRKHW' A
#
# COMPACT_ATOMS: atom_id res chain seq x y z
N MET A 1 6.24 -2.51 -26.46
CA MET A 1 6.49 -1.06 -26.27
C MET A 1 6.18 -0.67 -24.84
N SER A 2 7.05 0.08 -24.16
CA SER A 2 6.75 0.61 -22.82
C SER A 2 5.94 1.90 -22.93
N SER A 3 4.97 2.10 -22.05
CA SER A 3 4.22 3.36 -21.98
C SER A 3 5.17 4.48 -21.52
N HIS A 4 5.32 5.52 -22.35
CA HIS A 4 6.04 6.73 -21.97
C HIS A 4 5.22 7.52 -20.94
N LYS A 5 5.58 7.38 -19.66
CA LYS A 5 4.94 8.08 -18.54
C LYS A 5 5.88 9.15 -17.98
N THR A 6 5.32 10.27 -17.56
CA THR A 6 6.07 11.34 -16.87
C THR A 6 6.58 10.85 -15.51
N PHE A 7 7.64 11.49 -15.01
CA PHE A 7 8.25 11.13 -13.72
C PHE A 7 7.26 11.23 -12.55
N LYS A 8 6.39 12.25 -12.56
CA LYS A 8 5.33 12.45 -11.55
C LYS A 8 4.37 11.25 -11.49
N ILE A 9 3.94 10.74 -12.66
CA ILE A 9 3.06 9.56 -12.72
C ILE A 9 3.79 8.32 -12.20
N LYS A 10 5.05 8.11 -12.59
CA LYS A 10 5.86 6.98 -12.11
C LYS A 10 5.98 6.99 -10.58
N GLN A 11 6.27 8.13 -9.98
CA GLN A 11 6.34 8.27 -8.52
C GLN A 11 4.99 7.98 -7.84
N PHE A 12 3.90 8.49 -8.41
CA PHE A 12 2.57 8.25 -7.86
C PHE A 12 2.22 6.76 -7.88
N LEU A 13 2.44 6.08 -9.01
CA LEU A 13 2.21 4.64 -9.15
C LEU A 13 3.07 3.84 -8.17
N ALA A 14 4.37 4.16 -8.06
CA ALA A 14 5.27 3.52 -7.11
C ALA A 14 4.79 3.70 -5.65
N LYS A 15 4.31 4.89 -5.29
CA LYS A 15 3.74 5.15 -3.95
C LYS A 15 2.48 4.31 -3.71
N LYS A 16 1.59 4.21 -4.69
CA LYS A 16 0.37 3.38 -4.57
C LYS A 16 0.69 1.90 -4.42
N GLN A 17 1.66 1.41 -5.17
CA GLN A 17 2.14 0.02 -5.05
C GLN A 17 2.71 -0.24 -3.65
N LYS A 18 3.53 0.67 -3.11
CA LYS A 18 4.08 0.55 -1.75
C LYS A 18 3.02 0.62 -0.63
N GLN A 19 1.95 1.38 -0.84
CA GLN A 19 0.84 1.49 0.13
C GLN A 19 -0.01 0.23 0.19
N ASN A 20 -0.04 -0.57 -0.87
CA ASN A 20 -0.89 -1.74 -1.00
C ASN A 20 -0.30 -2.99 -0.33
N ARG A 21 -0.07 -2.92 0.99
CA ARG A 21 0.55 -3.98 1.79
C ARG A 21 -0.30 -4.37 3.00
N PRO A 22 -0.14 -5.60 3.55
CA PRO A 22 -0.84 -6.00 4.77
C PRO A 22 -0.31 -5.23 5.98
N ILE A 23 -1.09 -5.26 7.07
CA ILE A 23 -0.69 -4.62 8.33
C ILE A 23 0.36 -5.51 9.03
N PRO A 24 1.50 -4.95 9.47
CA PRO A 24 2.49 -5.69 10.25
C PRO A 24 1.94 -6.18 11.60
N GLN A 25 2.35 -7.39 12.01
CA GLN A 25 1.89 -8.04 13.25
C GLN A 25 2.14 -7.19 14.51
N TRP A 26 3.29 -6.52 14.63
CA TRP A 26 3.59 -5.72 15.81
C TRP A 26 2.62 -4.56 16.03
N ILE A 27 1.98 -4.05 14.97
CA ILE A 27 0.91 -3.04 15.08
C ILE A 27 -0.36 -3.66 15.65
N GLN A 28 -0.68 -4.89 15.27
CA GLN A 28 -1.81 -5.64 15.83
C GLN A 28 -1.58 -5.88 17.32
N MET A 29 -0.37 -6.27 17.72
CA MET A 29 0.00 -6.48 19.13
C MET A 29 -0.11 -5.20 19.95
N LYS A 30 0.39 -4.05 19.43
CA LYS A 30 0.28 -2.75 20.11
C LYS A 30 -1.16 -2.28 20.29
N THR A 31 -2.07 -2.70 19.42
CA THR A 31 -3.48 -2.25 19.42
C THR A 31 -4.44 -3.28 19.99
N GLY A 32 -3.95 -4.39 20.56
CA GLY A 32 -4.78 -5.47 21.10
C GLY A 32 -5.74 -6.04 20.05
N ASN A 33 -5.27 -6.23 18.81
CA ASN A 33 -6.07 -6.71 17.67
C ASN A 33 -7.29 -5.85 17.28
N LYS A 34 -7.33 -4.58 17.71
CA LYS A 34 -8.34 -3.62 17.24
C LYS A 34 -8.16 -3.29 15.76
N VAL A 35 -6.92 -3.17 15.29
CA VAL A 35 -6.60 -2.94 13.88
C VAL A 35 -6.21 -4.27 13.23
N ARG A 36 -7.14 -4.89 12.49
CA ARG A 36 -6.98 -6.25 11.95
C ARG A 36 -6.44 -6.30 10.52
N TYR A 37 -6.99 -5.48 9.63
CA TYR A 37 -6.66 -5.49 8.20
C TYR A 37 -6.54 -4.07 7.64
N ASN A 38 -5.85 -3.93 6.50
CA ASN A 38 -5.73 -2.66 5.80
C ASN A 38 -6.97 -2.42 4.93
N SER A 39 -7.90 -1.58 5.39
CA SER A 39 -9.14 -1.25 4.67
C SER A 39 -8.92 -0.53 3.34
N LYS A 40 -7.72 0.05 3.13
CA LYS A 40 -7.35 0.75 1.88
C LYS A 40 -6.56 -0.14 0.92
N ARG A 41 -6.43 -1.44 1.21
CA ARG A 41 -5.81 -2.41 0.29
C ARG A 41 -6.69 -2.54 -0.96
N LYS A 42 -6.06 -2.60 -2.13
CA LYS A 42 -6.73 -2.66 -3.44
C LYS A 42 -6.26 -3.88 -4.22
N HIS A 43 -7.17 -4.50 -4.96
CA HIS A 43 -6.78 -5.37 -6.06
C HIS A 43 -6.52 -4.52 -7.30
N TRP A 44 -5.78 -5.05 -8.28
CA TRP A 44 -5.60 -4.41 -9.57
C TRP A 44 -6.95 -4.34 -10.31
#